data_AF-W1IVP6-F1
#
_entry.id   AF-W1IVP6-F1
#
_cell.length_a   1.000
_cell.length_b   1.000
_cell.length_c   1.000
_cell.angle_alpha   90.00
_cell.angle_beta   90.00
_cell.angle_gamma   90.00
#
_symmetry.space_group_name_H-M   'P 1'
#
loop_
_entity.id
_entity.type
_entity.pdbx_description
1 polymer ?
#
loop_
_entity_poly.entity_id
_entity_poly.type
_entity_poly.pdbx_seq_one_letter_code
_entity_poly.pdbx_strand_id
1 'polypeptide(L)'
;MKQESTYIPNGYKYNTENYGVFLLSKSISFSSLNFTGEKIMNAILEKKVEKLGSDVVQIKMDTAVIKSNYATKSDIEATHALIHKETFSIRGEITSIKGEINSIKGELASIQDDMAAMRKDITTLQNEMILVRKDISSLHEELSNKIVSQTKWMVTMMFGFSGMVITAMRFML
;
A
#
# COMPACT_ATOMS: atom_id res chain seq x y z
N MET A 1 38.35 68.04 128.76
CA MET A 1 38.59 66.74 128.09
C MET A 1 39.01 67.07 126.66
N LYS A 2 40.23 66.81 126.17
CA LYS A 2 41.25 65.78 126.51
C LYS A 2 40.65 64.36 126.39
N GLN A 3 41.14 63.42 125.56
CA GLN A 3 42.42 63.28 124.79
C GLN A 3 42.15 62.74 123.35
N GLU A 4 43.03 62.91 122.34
CA GLU A 4 44.13 62.01 121.84
C GLU A 4 43.66 60.55 121.56
N SER A 5 44.17 59.75 120.61
CA SER A 5 45.36 59.73 119.73
C SER A 5 45.09 58.76 118.52
N THR A 6 45.84 58.58 117.42
CA THR A 6 46.80 59.38 116.60
C THR A 6 47.12 58.66 115.26
N TYR A 7 47.80 59.36 114.32
CA TYR A 7 48.77 58.83 113.32
C TYR A 7 48.30 58.34 111.91
N ILE A 8 49.29 58.23 110.99
CA ILE A 8 49.23 58.05 109.52
C ILE A 8 50.43 57.14 109.10
N PRO A 9 50.96 57.06 107.86
CA PRO A 9 50.36 56.83 106.53
C PRO A 9 50.88 55.53 105.86
N ASN A 10 50.37 55.19 104.65
CA ASN A 10 51.02 54.51 103.50
C ASN A 10 49.91 54.17 102.47
N GLY A 11 50.04 54.23 101.14
CA GLY A 11 51.17 54.54 100.27
C GLY A 11 51.71 53.30 99.55
N TYR A 12 51.37 53.07 98.27
CA TYR A 12 52.13 52.28 97.27
C TYR A 12 51.62 52.54 95.83
N LYS A 13 52.26 51.93 94.81
CA LYS A 13 52.18 52.31 93.39
C LYS A 13 51.31 51.38 92.51
N TYR A 14 51.02 51.89 91.30
CA TYR A 14 50.45 51.25 90.10
C TYR A 14 50.52 49.73 89.97
N ASN A 15 49.48 49.15 89.37
CA ASN A 15 49.61 48.09 88.37
C ASN A 15 48.49 48.19 87.32
N THR A 16 48.71 47.60 86.14
CA THR A 16 47.85 47.72 84.96
C THR A 16 47.07 46.44 84.68
N GLU A 17 45.76 46.52 84.51
CA GLU A 17 44.96 45.41 83.97
C GLU A 17 44.46 45.71 82.54
N ASN A 18 44.70 44.75 81.66
CA ASN A 18 44.54 44.89 80.22
C ASN A 18 43.11 44.54 79.79
N TYR A 19 42.17 45.45 80.03
CA TYR A 19 40.84 45.41 79.42
C TYR A 19 40.96 45.76 77.93
N GLY A 20 41.41 44.78 77.14
CA GLY A 20 41.51 44.89 75.69
C GLY A 20 40.17 45.33 75.10
N VAL A 21 40.11 46.57 74.62
CA VAL A 21 38.88 47.19 74.12
C VAL A 21 38.35 46.33 72.98
N PHE A 22 37.26 45.62 73.24
CA PHE A 22 36.60 44.79 72.24
C PHE A 22 36.01 45.74 71.19
N LEU A 23 36.72 45.91 70.08
CA LEU A 23 36.36 46.81 68.99
C LEU A 23 35.12 46.27 68.28
N LEU A 24 33.94 46.49 68.89
CA LEU A 24 32.65 46.36 68.22
C LEU A 24 32.73 47.18 66.93
N SER A 25 32.56 46.49 65.81
CA SER A 25 32.78 47.05 64.49
C SER A 25 31.90 48.28 64.27
N LYS A 26 32.45 49.28 63.57
CA LYS A 26 31.79 50.56 63.25
C LYS A 26 30.30 50.35 62.97
N SER A 27 29.46 51.10 63.68
CA SER A 27 28.01 51.08 63.50
C SER A 27 27.64 51.30 62.04
N ILE A 28 27.13 50.23 61.40
CA ILE A 28 26.72 50.23 60.00
C ILE A 28 25.51 51.15 59.88
N SER A 29 25.63 52.22 59.08
CA SER A 29 24.54 53.19 58.94
C SER A 29 23.38 52.59 58.15
N PHE A 30 22.15 52.96 58.52
CA PHE A 30 20.94 52.55 57.77
C PHE A 30 21.01 52.95 56.29
N SER A 31 21.66 54.07 55.97
CA SER A 31 21.95 54.50 54.59
C SER A 31 22.85 53.52 53.83
N SER A 32 23.86 52.93 54.47
CA SER A 32 24.72 51.92 53.83
C SER A 32 24.04 50.57 53.64
N LEU A 33 23.11 50.20 54.53
CA LEU A 33 22.25 49.02 54.35
C LEU A 33 21.32 49.19 53.14
N ASN A 34 20.63 50.34 53.03
CA ASN A 34 19.75 50.63 51.89
C ASN A 34 20.52 50.62 50.55
N PHE A 35 21.68 51.30 50.49
CA PHE A 35 22.57 51.31 49.32
C PHE A 35 23.05 49.90 48.93
N THR A 36 23.30 49.03 49.92
CA THR A 36 23.70 47.63 49.67
C THR A 36 22.53 46.81 49.12
N GLY A 37 21.31 46.98 49.65
CA GLY A 37 20.10 46.33 49.15
C GLY A 37 19.76 46.73 47.71
N GLU A 38 19.81 48.03 47.41
CA GLU A 38 19.62 48.57 46.05
C GLU A 38 20.64 48.00 45.06
N LYS A 39 21.92 47.94 45.44
CA LYS A 39 22.98 47.34 44.62
C LYS A 39 22.76 45.85 44.34
N ILE A 40 22.27 45.09 45.32
CA ILE A 40 21.92 43.67 45.14
C ILE A 40 20.71 43.52 44.22
N MET A 41 19.68 44.37 44.37
CA MET A 41 18.51 44.38 43.51
C MET A 41 18.88 44.64 42.05
N ASN A 42 19.74 45.64 41.79
CA ASN A 42 20.22 45.96 40.45
C ASN A 42 21.03 44.82 39.82
N ALA A 43 21.96 44.19 40.57
CA ALA A 43 22.71 43.04 40.06
C ALA A 43 21.82 41.81 39.73
N ILE A 44 20.68 41.65 40.41
CA ILE A 44 19.67 40.63 40.09
C ILE A 44 18.88 41.01 38.83
N LEU A 45 18.57 42.30 38.64
CA LEU A 45 17.90 42.81 37.43
C LEU A 45 18.80 42.69 36.20
N GLU A 46 20.07 43.08 36.31
CA GLU A 46 21.10 42.94 35.26
C GLU A 46 21.19 41.49 34.78
N LYS A 47 21.38 40.51 35.67
CA LYS A 47 21.41 39.08 35.31
C LYS A 47 20.11 38.56 34.68
N LYS A 48 18.94 39.11 35.07
CA LYS A 48 17.66 38.78 34.42
C LYS A 48 17.59 39.35 33.01
N VAL A 49 18.10 40.57 32.78
CA VAL A 49 18.18 41.20 31.46
C VAL A 49 19.18 40.46 30.56
N GLU A 50 20.34 40.07 31.07
CA GLU A 50 21.31 39.22 30.35
C GLU A 50 20.66 37.90 29.90
N LYS A 51 19.96 37.20 30.81
CA LYS A 51 19.27 35.96 30.46
C LYS A 51 18.18 36.21 29.42
N LEU A 52 17.32 37.22 29.60
CA LEU A 52 16.28 37.55 28.63
C LEU A 52 16.87 37.89 27.25
N GLY A 53 18.05 38.53 27.20
CA GLY A 53 18.81 38.74 25.97
C GLY A 53 19.20 37.43 25.28
N SER A 54 19.72 36.47 26.05
CA SER A 54 20.06 35.12 25.57
C SER A 54 18.83 34.36 25.07
N ASP A 55 17.76 34.34 25.85
CA ASP A 55 16.50 33.67 25.50
C ASP A 55 15.90 34.28 24.21
N VAL A 56 15.96 35.61 24.04
CA VAL A 56 15.54 36.32 22.81
C VAL A 56 16.44 36.01 21.60
N VAL A 57 17.73 35.73 21.79
CA VAL A 57 18.61 35.27 20.70
C VAL A 57 18.23 33.85 20.26
N GLN A 58 17.98 32.93 21.19
CA GLN A 58 17.52 31.58 20.85
C GLN A 58 16.19 31.60 20.10
N ILE A 59 15.19 32.34 20.60
CA ILE A 59 13.88 32.48 19.94
C ILE A 59 14.00 33.03 18.50
N LYS A 60 14.98 33.90 18.22
CA LYS A 60 15.27 34.38 16.85
C LYS A 60 15.86 33.28 15.97
N MET A 61 16.75 32.44 16.51
CA MET A 61 17.31 31.29 15.81
C MET A 61 16.23 30.24 15.51
N ASP A 62 15.40 29.89 16.50
CA ASP A 62 14.26 28.99 16.34
C ASP A 62 13.28 29.51 15.29
N THR A 63 12.96 30.81 15.32
CA THR A 63 12.09 31.46 14.32
C THR A 63 12.69 31.38 12.91
N ALA A 64 14.01 31.47 12.77
CA ALA A 64 14.68 31.31 11.47
C ALA A 64 14.65 29.85 10.97
N VAL A 65 14.87 28.87 11.86
CA VAL A 65 14.78 27.44 11.53
C VAL A 65 13.35 27.06 11.15
N ILE A 66 12.34 27.52 11.90
CA ILE A 66 10.91 27.33 11.57
C ILE A 66 10.62 27.93 10.19
N LYS A 67 11.08 29.16 9.91
CA LYS A 67 10.91 29.81 8.59
C LYS A 67 11.66 29.13 7.44
N SER A 68 12.68 28.32 7.71
CA SER A 68 13.38 27.53 6.69
C SER A 68 12.70 26.20 6.38
N ASN A 69 11.89 25.67 7.32
CA ASN A 69 11.42 24.28 7.28
C ASN A 69 9.89 24.13 7.24
N TYR A 70 9.12 25.19 7.52
CA TYR A 70 7.66 25.13 7.42
C TYR A 70 7.19 25.03 5.96
N ALA A 71 6.24 24.14 5.69
CA ALA A 71 5.50 24.18 4.45
C ALA A 71 4.65 25.47 4.42
N THR A 72 4.79 26.27 3.36
CA THR A 72 3.94 27.44 3.16
C THR A 72 2.57 26.99 2.68
N LYS A 73 1.59 27.90 2.75
CA LYS A 73 0.27 27.67 2.13
C LYS A 73 0.39 27.32 0.63
N SER A 74 1.35 27.91 -0.08
CA SER A 74 1.56 27.66 -1.51
C SER A 74 2.03 26.23 -1.80
N ASP A 75 2.84 25.65 -0.92
CA ASP A 75 3.35 24.27 -1.09
C ASP A 75 2.22 23.25 -0.87
N ILE A 76 1.33 23.53 0.09
CA ILE A 76 0.13 22.74 0.37
C ILE A 76 -0.87 22.86 -0.80
N GLU A 77 -1.08 24.05 -1.35
CA GLU A 77 -1.95 24.27 -2.52
C GLU A 77 -1.40 23.61 -3.79
N ALA A 78 -0.08 23.66 -4.02
CA ALA A 78 0.58 22.99 -5.14
C ALA A 78 0.50 21.45 -5.05
N THR A 79 0.80 20.88 -3.88
CA THR A 79 0.69 19.42 -3.66
C THR A 79 -0.75 18.93 -3.74
N HIS A 80 -1.71 19.69 -3.19
CA HIS A 80 -3.14 19.39 -3.34
C HIS A 80 -3.59 19.42 -4.82
N ALA A 81 -3.13 20.39 -5.61
CA ALA A 81 -3.46 20.47 -7.04
C ALA A 81 -2.90 19.28 -7.85
N LEU A 82 -1.69 18.81 -7.52
CA LEU A 82 -1.10 17.59 -8.12
C LEU A 82 -1.91 16.34 -7.75
N ILE A 83 -2.18 16.13 -6.46
CA ILE A 83 -2.98 14.99 -5.98
C ILE A 83 -4.38 14.98 -6.62
N HIS A 84 -5.01 16.15 -6.77
CA HIS A 84 -6.32 16.26 -7.42
C HIS A 84 -6.26 15.88 -8.91
N LYS A 85 -5.22 16.32 -9.63
CA LYS A 85 -4.99 15.96 -11.04
C LYS A 85 -4.77 14.45 -11.21
N GLU A 86 -3.93 13.84 -10.37
CA GLU A 86 -3.65 12.40 -10.40
C GLU A 86 -4.91 11.59 -10.07
N THR A 87 -5.66 12.00 -9.04
CA THR A 87 -6.95 11.39 -8.67
C THR A 87 -7.95 11.44 -9.83
N PHE A 88 -7.96 12.52 -10.61
CA PHE A 88 -8.80 12.66 -11.80
C PHE A 88 -8.35 11.74 -12.95
N SER A 89 -7.03 11.63 -13.20
CA SER A 89 -6.48 10.70 -14.20
C SER A 89 -6.86 9.24 -13.89
N ILE A 90 -6.59 8.81 -12.65
CA ILE A 90 -6.91 7.47 -12.14
C ILE A 90 -8.41 7.19 -12.25
N ARG A 91 -9.28 8.18 -12.00
CA ARG A 91 -10.73 8.04 -12.20
C ARG A 91 -11.11 7.82 -13.67
N GLY A 92 -10.42 8.49 -14.60
CA GLY A 92 -10.58 8.28 -16.04
C GLY A 92 -10.13 6.88 -16.48
N GLU A 93 -8.93 6.48 -16.07
CA GLU A 93 -8.35 5.16 -16.37
C GLU A 93 -9.23 4.01 -15.86
N ILE A 94 -9.71 4.08 -14.61
CA ILE A 94 -10.69 3.13 -14.04
C ILE A 94 -11.99 3.07 -14.86
N THR A 95 -12.38 4.18 -15.48
CA THR A 95 -13.59 4.25 -16.32
C THR A 95 -13.35 3.58 -17.69
N SER A 96 -12.17 3.76 -18.30
CA SER A 96 -11.78 3.05 -19.54
C SER A 96 -11.73 1.54 -19.33
N ILE A 97 -10.99 1.09 -18.31
CA ILE A 97 -10.83 -0.32 -17.94
C ILE A 97 -12.19 -0.98 -17.69
N LYS A 98 -13.14 -0.26 -17.06
CA LYS A 98 -14.52 -0.76 -16.86
C LYS A 98 -15.30 -0.89 -18.18
N GLY A 99 -15.04 -0.04 -19.18
CA GLY A 99 -15.57 -0.17 -20.54
C GLY A 99 -15.00 -1.38 -21.26
N GLU A 100 -13.68 -1.54 -21.24
CA GLU A 100 -12.95 -2.67 -21.84
C GLU A 100 -13.41 -4.02 -21.27
N ILE A 101 -13.53 -4.13 -19.94
CA ILE A 101 -14.07 -5.31 -19.24
C ILE A 101 -15.50 -5.65 -19.69
N ASN A 102 -16.32 -4.66 -20.06
CA ASN A 102 -17.66 -4.89 -20.56
C ASN A 102 -17.67 -5.33 -22.03
N SER A 103 -16.75 -4.84 -22.86
CA SER A 103 -16.57 -5.33 -24.24
C SER A 103 -16.18 -6.81 -24.25
N ILE A 104 -15.13 -7.16 -23.48
CA ILE A 104 -14.61 -8.53 -23.35
C ILE A 104 -15.71 -9.50 -22.86
N LYS A 105 -16.63 -9.06 -22.01
CA LYS A 105 -17.79 -9.87 -21.59
C LYS A 105 -18.80 -10.11 -22.72
N GLY A 106 -19.05 -9.12 -23.57
CA GLY A 106 -19.91 -9.27 -24.75
C GLY A 106 -19.29 -10.20 -25.79
N GLU A 107 -18.00 -10.02 -26.07
CA GLU A 107 -17.21 -10.88 -26.97
C GLU A 107 -17.19 -12.33 -26.48
N LEU A 108 -16.97 -12.55 -25.18
CA LEU A 108 -16.98 -13.89 -24.57
C LEU A 108 -18.37 -14.55 -24.65
N ALA A 109 -19.46 -13.79 -24.55
CA ALA A 109 -20.81 -14.31 -24.73
C ALA A 109 -21.06 -14.75 -26.18
N SER A 110 -20.65 -13.94 -27.18
CA SER A 110 -20.72 -14.32 -28.59
C SER A 110 -19.96 -15.63 -28.87
N ILE A 111 -18.75 -15.76 -28.33
CA ILE A 111 -17.93 -16.98 -28.47
C ILE A 111 -18.59 -18.21 -27.84
N GLN A 112 -19.39 -18.04 -26.78
CA GLN A 112 -20.17 -19.13 -26.18
C GLN A 112 -21.34 -19.56 -27.07
N ASP A 113 -22.06 -18.60 -27.66
CA ASP A 113 -23.16 -18.89 -28.60
C ASP A 113 -22.63 -19.53 -29.90
N ASP A 114 -21.53 -19.02 -30.47
CA ASP A 114 -20.85 -19.59 -31.63
C ASP A 114 -20.39 -21.03 -31.36
N MET A 115 -19.81 -21.30 -30.18
CA MET A 115 -19.41 -22.65 -29.79
C MET A 115 -20.62 -23.59 -29.58
N ALA A 116 -21.77 -23.07 -29.13
CA ALA A 116 -23.00 -23.84 -29.02
C ALA A 116 -23.56 -24.20 -30.40
N ALA A 117 -23.53 -23.26 -31.36
CA ALA A 117 -23.90 -23.51 -32.76
C ALA A 117 -22.99 -24.58 -33.40
N MET A 118 -21.66 -24.42 -33.30
CA MET A 118 -20.70 -25.40 -33.84
C MET A 118 -20.92 -26.82 -33.29
N ARG A 119 -21.29 -26.98 -32.00
CA ARG A 119 -21.59 -28.28 -31.39
C ARG A 119 -22.85 -28.93 -31.99
N LYS A 120 -23.87 -28.13 -32.30
CA LYS A 120 -25.09 -28.61 -33.00
C LYS A 120 -24.77 -29.02 -34.43
N ASP A 121 -23.95 -28.27 -35.14
CA ASP A 121 -23.60 -28.56 -36.53
C ASP A 121 -22.73 -29.82 -36.64
N ILE A 122 -21.75 -29.99 -35.74
CA ILE A 122 -20.96 -31.24 -35.62
C ILE A 122 -21.88 -32.45 -35.34
N THR A 123 -22.87 -32.29 -34.46
CA THR A 123 -23.85 -33.35 -34.15
C THR A 123 -24.73 -33.69 -35.37
N THR A 124 -25.07 -32.68 -36.18
CA THR A 124 -25.85 -32.85 -37.41
C THR A 124 -25.04 -33.61 -38.46
N LEU A 125 -23.80 -33.19 -38.72
CA LEU A 125 -22.85 -33.87 -39.62
C LEU A 125 -22.54 -35.31 -39.21
N GLN A 126 -22.49 -35.60 -37.90
CA GLN A 126 -22.34 -36.97 -37.38
C GLN A 126 -23.54 -37.86 -37.76
N ASN A 127 -24.78 -37.35 -37.60
CA ASN A 127 -25.98 -38.07 -37.99
C ASN A 127 -26.06 -38.27 -39.52
N GLU A 128 -25.72 -37.26 -40.31
CA GLU A 128 -25.65 -37.36 -41.77
C GLU A 128 -24.61 -38.40 -42.21
N MET A 129 -23.44 -38.46 -41.57
CA MET A 129 -22.43 -39.50 -41.87
C MET A 129 -22.94 -40.91 -41.54
N ILE A 130 -23.75 -41.08 -40.50
CA ILE A 130 -24.37 -42.37 -40.16
C ILE A 130 -25.39 -42.78 -41.23
N LEU A 131 -26.20 -41.85 -41.73
CA LEU A 131 -27.14 -42.10 -42.83
C LEU A 131 -26.40 -42.47 -44.12
N VAL A 132 -25.40 -41.70 -44.54
CA VAL A 132 -24.59 -42.00 -45.74
C VAL A 132 -23.91 -43.38 -45.64
N ARG A 133 -23.42 -43.78 -44.46
CA ARG A 133 -22.87 -45.13 -44.24
C ARG A 133 -23.92 -46.23 -44.38
N LYS A 134 -25.15 -46.00 -43.92
CA LYS A 134 -26.28 -46.93 -44.08
C LYS A 134 -26.66 -47.06 -45.55
N ASP A 135 -26.76 -45.95 -46.27
CA ASP A 135 -27.16 -45.94 -47.68
C ASP A 135 -26.11 -46.62 -48.57
N ILE A 136 -24.82 -46.37 -48.33
CA ILE A 136 -23.71 -47.10 -48.97
C ILE A 136 -23.81 -48.60 -48.71
N SER A 137 -24.14 -49.00 -47.48
CA SER A 137 -24.29 -50.42 -47.11
C SER A 137 -25.48 -51.07 -47.83
N SER A 138 -26.61 -50.36 -47.94
CA SER A 138 -27.80 -50.81 -48.66
C SER A 138 -27.55 -50.95 -50.17
N LEU A 139 -26.85 -49.99 -50.78
CA LEU A 139 -26.47 -50.03 -52.21
C LEU A 139 -25.51 -51.19 -52.51
N HIS A 140 -24.56 -51.46 -51.59
CA HIS A 140 -23.66 -52.61 -51.70
C HIS A 140 -24.41 -53.94 -51.62
N GLU A 141 -25.39 -54.07 -50.70
CA GLU A 141 -26.24 -55.25 -50.60
C GLU A 141 -27.11 -55.45 -51.85
N GLU A 142 -27.78 -54.39 -52.35
CA GLU A 142 -28.60 -54.47 -53.57
C GLU A 142 -27.76 -54.90 -54.78
N LEU A 143 -26.58 -54.28 -54.97
CA LEU A 143 -25.67 -54.60 -56.06
C LEU A 143 -25.18 -56.05 -55.99
N SER A 144 -24.79 -56.51 -54.79
CA SER A 144 -24.36 -57.90 -54.56
C SER A 144 -25.49 -58.89 -54.88
N ASN A 145 -26.69 -58.65 -54.34
CA ASN A 145 -27.87 -59.49 -54.61
C ASN A 145 -28.24 -59.52 -56.10
N LYS A 146 -28.14 -58.40 -56.80
CA LYS A 146 -28.40 -58.28 -58.24
C LYS A 146 -27.38 -59.08 -59.07
N ILE A 147 -26.09 -58.95 -58.76
CA ILE A 147 -25.02 -59.72 -59.42
C ILE A 147 -25.23 -61.22 -59.18
N VAL A 148 -25.39 -61.64 -57.91
CA VAL A 148 -25.60 -63.06 -57.56
C VAL A 148 -26.85 -63.64 -58.22
N SER A 149 -27.93 -62.87 -58.32
CA SER A 149 -29.15 -63.28 -59.05
C SER A 149 -28.88 -63.47 -60.55
N GLN A 150 -28.22 -62.50 -61.20
CA GLN A 150 -27.87 -62.60 -62.62
C GLN A 150 -26.94 -63.78 -62.93
N THR A 151 -25.93 -64.02 -62.09
CA THR A 151 -25.04 -65.19 -62.23
C THR A 151 -25.80 -66.50 -62.06
N LYS A 152 -26.70 -66.61 -61.08
CA LYS A 152 -27.54 -67.81 -60.88
C LYS A 152 -28.38 -68.12 -62.13
N TRP A 153 -29.12 -67.13 -62.64
CA TRP A 153 -29.92 -67.30 -63.86
C TRP A 153 -29.09 -67.72 -65.07
N MET A 154 -27.93 -67.10 -65.28
CA MET A 154 -27.00 -67.46 -66.37
C MET A 154 -26.54 -68.92 -66.27
N VAL A 155 -26.10 -69.35 -65.08
CA VAL A 155 -25.64 -70.74 -64.85
C VAL A 155 -26.77 -71.75 -65.08
N THR A 156 -27.99 -71.48 -64.60
CA THR A 156 -29.16 -72.34 -64.84
C THR A 156 -29.46 -72.49 -66.35
N MET A 157 -29.39 -71.39 -67.11
CA MET A 157 -29.58 -71.44 -68.57
C MET A 157 -28.48 -72.25 -69.27
N MET A 158 -27.21 -72.09 -68.89
CA MET A 158 -26.09 -72.83 -69.49
C MET A 158 -26.23 -74.36 -69.35
N PHE A 159 -26.64 -74.84 -68.16
CA PHE A 159 -26.91 -76.27 -67.97
C PHE A 159 -28.12 -76.75 -68.79
N GLY A 160 -29.19 -75.95 -68.86
CA GLY A 160 -30.38 -76.25 -69.67
C GLY A 160 -30.05 -76.43 -71.16
N PHE A 161 -29.36 -75.46 -71.76
CA PHE A 161 -28.94 -75.54 -73.17
C PHE A 161 -27.98 -76.71 -73.42
N SER A 162 -27.03 -76.96 -72.52
CA SER A 162 -26.09 -78.09 -72.63
C SER A 162 -26.83 -79.44 -72.65
N GLY A 163 -27.83 -79.62 -71.78
CA GLY A 163 -28.66 -80.83 -71.75
C GLY A 163 -29.48 -81.03 -73.03
N MET A 164 -30.04 -79.95 -73.59
CA MET A 164 -30.75 -80.01 -74.88
C MET A 164 -29.81 -80.40 -76.03
N VAL A 165 -28.61 -79.82 -76.10
CA VAL A 165 -27.61 -80.14 -77.14
C VAL A 165 -27.17 -81.60 -77.06
N ILE A 166 -26.87 -82.12 -75.87
CA ILE A 166 -26.50 -83.54 -75.67
C ILE A 166 -27.64 -84.47 -76.11
N THR A 167 -28.89 -84.11 -75.83
CA THR A 167 -30.08 -84.89 -76.23
C THR A 167 -30.29 -84.87 -77.74
N ALA A 168 -30.09 -83.72 -78.40
CA ALA A 168 -30.16 -83.60 -79.85
C ALA A 168 -29.04 -84.40 -80.56
N MET A 169 -27.81 -84.33 -80.05
CA MET A 169 -26.69 -85.15 -80.55
C MET A 169 -26.98 -86.66 -80.42
N ARG A 170 -27.58 -87.08 -79.30
CA ARG A 170 -28.03 -88.47 -79.06
C ARG A 170 -29.16 -88.94 -79.98
N PHE A 171 -29.88 -88.04 -80.65
CA PHE A 171 -30.94 -88.36 -81.62
C PHE A 171 -30.42 -88.35 -83.08
N MET A 172 -29.21 -87.84 -83.32
CA MET A 172 -28.57 -87.75 -84.64
C MET A 172 -27.52 -88.83 -84.90
N LEU A 173 -27.36 -89.78 -83.96
CA LEU A 173 -26.40 -90.90 -84.00
C LEU A 173 -27.14 -92.25 -83.93
#